data_AF-A0A8K0MC57-F1
#
_entry.id   AF-A0A8K0MC57-F1
#
_cell.length_a   1.000
_cell.length_b   1.000
_cell.length_c   1.000
_cell.angle_alpha   90.00
_cell.angle_beta   90.00
_cell.angle_gamma   90.00
#
_symmetry.space_group_name_H-M   'P 1'
#
loop_
_entity.id
_entity.type
_entity.pdbx_description
1 polymer ?
#
loop_
_entity_poly.entity_id
_entity_poly.type
_entity_poly.pdbx_seq_one_letter_code
_entity_poly.pdbx_strand_id
1 'polypeptide(L)'
;MPPASGRKSRRPRRPRDGIEYGALEDQVSQKPAECKPAIKVSSLIRDWKPLKYSVLVAIGIGIAFAVFFLGVTIAIIARAIATDNTGFEPDNPDFMLYKNSRFKECYNLAPDATNCSHIRSGISTHATSLAKGFGYVDNIHGWSTQDSADASSHPPIYDWCQIVSCFNGFKIIPSTARASATILPNIACWWTVMITSTSALWHTGKQLVAAFRKDSKLCRGRKELSWIDWLFFAYDICGPILWWWVSFGQFAVDPTMSTTIAITSWVTTWKLGSVIRFHPYSCALPGGRRTRRFLPWILNVMALLQWIAGVYVLSVYFGDLGGRVSTLHSYDCLASQIPDAPGSSTCSAEDLCSKSPFFRNAKFIYEDTLKGVGGITLLFFFFLWTLMALMPLVFVLIGWLNNLVACSPAETWKEDTRYILRVFNLGPNFYLAVASFISIIVSATYGIYLLKTRDIKRDREGLFIFHAECNALHVPLSAWRDYWDLSLYARAFRIAKMVFNA
;
A
#
# COMPACT_ATOMS: atom_id res chain seq x y z
N MET A 1 -93.47 46.16 -37.51
CA MET A 1 -92.50 46.81 -36.61
C MET A 1 -92.63 46.17 -35.22
N PRO A 2 -91.53 46.05 -34.45
CA PRO A 2 -90.84 44.82 -33.98
C PRO A 2 -91.20 44.43 -32.51
N PRO A 3 -90.41 43.67 -31.69
CA PRO A 3 -89.37 42.62 -31.87
C PRO A 3 -89.70 41.31 -31.08
N ALA A 4 -89.12 40.12 -31.32
CA ALA A 4 -87.76 39.56 -31.11
C ALA A 4 -87.32 39.21 -29.64
N SER A 5 -86.64 38.05 -29.54
CA SER A 5 -85.78 37.50 -28.46
C SER A 5 -86.42 36.35 -27.62
N GLY A 6 -85.77 35.23 -27.32
CA GLY A 6 -84.44 34.69 -27.63
C GLY A 6 -84.30 33.34 -26.93
N ARG A 7 -84.09 32.24 -27.67
CA ARG A 7 -84.03 30.87 -27.13
C ARG A 7 -82.57 30.52 -26.77
N LYS A 8 -82.24 30.48 -25.48
CA LYS A 8 -80.94 29.98 -24.99
C LYS A 8 -80.92 28.45 -25.01
N SER A 9 -80.01 27.89 -25.80
CA SER A 9 -79.67 26.46 -25.86
C SER A 9 -78.90 26.04 -24.61
N ARG A 10 -79.40 25.00 -23.92
CA ARG A 10 -78.74 24.32 -22.79
C ARG A 10 -77.84 23.21 -23.33
N ARG A 11 -76.55 23.26 -23.01
CA ARG A 11 -75.58 22.19 -23.28
C ARG A 11 -75.86 20.95 -22.40
N PRO A 12 -75.69 19.73 -22.95
CA PRO A 12 -75.84 18.48 -22.19
C PRO A 12 -74.62 18.21 -21.29
N ARG A 13 -74.89 17.74 -20.06
CA ARG A 13 -73.90 17.23 -19.11
C ARG A 13 -73.43 15.84 -19.56
N ARG A 14 -72.11 15.64 -19.64
CA ARG A 14 -71.48 14.33 -19.88
C ARG A 14 -71.69 13.38 -18.69
N PRO A 15 -71.84 12.07 -18.93
CA PRO A 15 -71.91 11.05 -17.88
C PRO A 15 -70.55 10.85 -17.20
N ARG A 16 -70.60 10.50 -15.90
CA ARG A 16 -69.46 10.13 -15.05
C ARG A 16 -68.94 8.76 -15.46
N ASP A 17 -67.64 8.71 -15.76
CA ASP A 17 -66.89 7.47 -16.02
C ASP A 17 -66.80 6.59 -14.77
N GLY A 18 -66.95 5.29 -15.00
CA GLY A 18 -66.85 4.23 -14.01
C GLY A 18 -65.42 4.04 -13.51
N ILE A 19 -65.31 3.62 -12.26
CA ILE A 19 -64.06 3.16 -11.65
C ILE A 19 -63.84 1.72 -12.14
N GLU A 20 -63.13 1.57 -13.25
CA GLU A 20 -62.44 0.33 -13.58
C GLU A 20 -61.22 0.21 -12.68
N TYR A 21 -61.14 -0.89 -11.93
CA TYR A 21 -59.89 -1.36 -11.35
C TYR A 21 -58.99 -1.85 -12.49
N GLY A 22 -58.43 -0.90 -13.23
CA GLY A 22 -57.34 -1.16 -14.16
C GLY A 22 -56.15 -1.63 -13.36
N ALA A 23 -55.77 -2.89 -13.58
CA ALA A 23 -54.42 -3.34 -13.36
C ALA A 23 -53.49 -2.28 -13.96
N LEU A 24 -52.81 -1.52 -13.10
CA LEU A 24 -51.69 -0.71 -13.52
C LEU A 24 -50.65 -1.71 -13.99
N GLU A 25 -50.71 -2.00 -15.29
CA GLU A 25 -49.56 -2.43 -16.05
C GLU A 25 -48.43 -1.47 -15.71
N ASP A 26 -47.54 -1.95 -14.86
CA ASP A 26 -46.17 -1.49 -14.68
C ASP A 26 -45.35 -1.73 -15.98
N GLN A 27 -46.00 -1.62 -17.15
CA GLN A 27 -45.37 -1.35 -18.43
C GLN A 27 -45.02 0.15 -18.48
N VAL A 28 -44.25 0.62 -17.49
CA VAL A 28 -43.24 1.62 -17.81
C VAL A 28 -42.43 1.00 -18.91
N SER A 29 -42.63 1.49 -20.15
CA SER A 29 -41.77 1.27 -21.29
C SER A 29 -40.33 1.49 -20.84
N GLN A 30 -39.69 0.43 -20.34
CA GLN A 30 -38.28 0.39 -20.03
C GLN A 30 -37.64 0.34 -21.39
N LYS A 31 -37.47 1.52 -22.03
CA LYS A 31 -36.39 1.69 -23.00
C LYS A 31 -35.18 1.01 -22.35
N PRO A 32 -34.64 -0.07 -22.96
CA PRO A 32 -33.57 -0.83 -22.34
C PRO A 32 -32.49 0.17 -21.99
N ALA A 33 -32.17 0.26 -20.69
CA ALA A 33 -31.42 1.38 -20.16
C ALA A 33 -30.12 1.53 -20.93
N GLU A 34 -30.01 2.55 -21.78
CA GLU A 34 -28.83 2.79 -22.59
C GLU A 34 -27.61 2.89 -21.66
N CYS A 35 -26.61 2.05 -21.91
CA CYS A 35 -25.48 1.93 -21.02
C CYS A 35 -24.64 3.23 -21.07
N LYS A 36 -24.42 3.88 -19.93
CA LYS A 36 -23.61 5.11 -19.86
C LYS A 36 -22.10 4.78 -19.87
N PRO A 37 -21.31 5.26 -20.85
CA PRO A 37 -19.87 5.07 -20.85
C PRO A 37 -19.19 5.94 -19.78
N ALA A 38 -18.14 5.41 -19.14
CA ALA A 38 -17.32 6.14 -18.15
C ALA A 38 -16.46 7.22 -18.79
N ILE A 39 -15.84 6.87 -19.92
CA ILE A 39 -14.91 7.72 -20.65
C ILE A 39 -15.65 8.22 -21.88
N LYS A 40 -15.85 9.53 -21.97
CA LYS A 40 -16.42 10.16 -23.15
C LYS A 40 -15.30 10.60 -24.06
N VAL A 41 -15.08 9.81 -25.10
CA VAL A 41 -14.08 10.10 -26.12
C VAL A 41 -14.74 10.89 -27.25
N SER A 42 -14.13 12.00 -27.68
CA SER A 42 -14.57 12.76 -28.85
C SER A 42 -14.56 11.88 -30.10
N SER A 43 -15.37 12.20 -31.11
CA SER A 43 -15.39 11.45 -32.38
C SER A 43 -13.99 11.35 -33.00
N LEU A 44 -13.24 12.47 -33.00
CA LEU A 44 -11.86 12.54 -33.47
C LEU A 44 -10.95 11.51 -32.79
N ILE A 45 -10.96 11.46 -31.45
CA ILE A 45 -10.11 10.55 -30.67
C ILE A 45 -10.62 9.10 -30.82
N ARG A 46 -11.94 8.89 -30.97
CA ARG A 46 -12.54 7.56 -31.11
C ARG A 46 -12.12 6.87 -32.41
N ASP A 47 -12.08 7.62 -33.50
CA ASP A 47 -11.66 7.11 -34.80
C ASP A 47 -10.13 7.08 -34.95
N TRP A 48 -9.38 7.64 -34.00
CA TRP A 48 -7.92 7.60 -33.97
C TRP A 48 -7.37 6.23 -33.54
N LYS A 49 -7.39 5.30 -34.51
CA LYS A 49 -6.88 3.92 -34.37
C LYS A 49 -5.52 3.81 -33.68
N PRO A 50 -4.45 4.56 -34.05
CA PRO A 50 -3.15 4.39 -33.42
C PRO A 50 -3.20 4.71 -31.93
N LEU A 51 -3.86 5.80 -31.51
CA LEU A 51 -4.00 6.12 -30.10
C LEU A 51 -4.76 5.03 -29.33
N LYS A 52 -5.87 4.53 -29.89
CA LYS A 52 -6.63 3.42 -29.30
C LYS A 52 -5.75 2.20 -29.06
N TYR A 53 -4.99 1.77 -30.07
CA TYR A 53 -4.12 0.61 -29.94
C TYR A 53 -2.95 0.87 -28.99
N SER A 54 -2.32 2.04 -29.05
CA SER A 54 -1.23 2.41 -28.13
C SER A 54 -1.67 2.38 -26.67
N VAL A 55 -2.84 2.92 -26.33
CA VAL A 55 -3.36 2.90 -24.95
C VAL A 55 -3.69 1.49 -24.50
N LEU A 56 -4.30 0.67 -25.36
CA LEU A 56 -4.60 -0.74 -25.03
C LEU A 56 -3.33 -1.58 -24.87
N VAL A 57 -2.32 -1.35 -25.72
CA VAL A 57 -1.00 -1.99 -25.62
C VAL A 57 -0.31 -1.58 -24.31
N ALA A 58 -0.33 -0.29 -23.95
CA ALA A 58 0.23 0.18 -22.68
C ALA A 58 -0.45 -0.47 -21.47
N ILE A 59 -1.78 -0.60 -21.48
CA ILE A 59 -2.52 -1.31 -20.42
C ILE A 59 -2.12 -2.79 -20.39
N GLY A 60 -2.00 -3.44 -21.55
CA GLY A 60 -1.56 -4.84 -21.65
C GLY A 60 -0.15 -5.05 -21.10
N ILE A 61 0.78 -4.17 -21.43
CA ILE A 61 2.15 -4.17 -20.90
C ILE A 61 2.15 -3.98 -19.38
N GLY A 62 1.35 -3.03 -18.87
CA GLY A 62 1.21 -2.81 -17.42
C GLY A 62 0.69 -4.05 -16.69
N ILE A 63 -0.34 -4.71 -17.24
CA ILE A 63 -0.85 -5.96 -16.66
C ILE A 63 0.22 -7.07 -16.72
N ALA A 64 0.97 -7.19 -17.81
CA ALA A 64 2.03 -8.18 -17.93
C ALA A 64 3.15 -7.96 -16.88
N PHE A 65 3.58 -6.71 -16.67
CA PHE A 65 4.54 -6.38 -15.60
C PHE A 65 3.98 -6.67 -14.21
N ALA A 66 2.69 -6.44 -13.99
CA ALA A 66 2.07 -6.75 -12.73
C ALA A 66 1.99 -8.24 -12.45
N VAL A 67 1.61 -9.05 -13.45
CA VAL A 67 1.62 -10.51 -13.37
C VAL A 67 3.03 -11.02 -13.13
N PHE A 68 4.04 -10.46 -13.81
CA PHE A 68 5.43 -10.80 -13.57
C PHE A 68 5.84 -10.54 -12.10
N PHE A 69 5.57 -9.34 -11.57
CA PHE A 69 5.87 -9.04 -10.17
C PHE A 69 5.14 -9.97 -9.20
N LEU A 70 3.83 -10.17 -9.38
CA LEU A 70 3.06 -11.08 -8.54
C LEU A 70 3.62 -12.51 -8.60
N GLY A 71 4.00 -12.99 -9.79
CA GLY A 71 4.65 -14.28 -9.97
C GLY A 71 6.00 -14.37 -9.25
N VAL A 72 6.83 -13.33 -9.35
CA VAL A 72 8.10 -13.22 -8.62
C VAL A 72 7.85 -13.25 -7.12
N THR A 73 6.92 -12.46 -6.60
CA THR A 73 6.54 -12.45 -5.18
C THR A 73 6.05 -13.82 -4.71
N ILE A 74 5.19 -14.49 -5.48
CA ILE A 74 4.71 -15.83 -5.17
C ILE A 74 5.87 -16.84 -5.15
N ALA A 75 6.77 -16.79 -6.14
CA ALA A 75 7.95 -17.64 -6.16
C ALA A 75 8.87 -17.38 -4.96
N ILE A 76 9.01 -16.10 -4.58
CA ILE A 76 9.77 -15.66 -3.42
C ILE A 76 9.19 -16.26 -2.13
N ILE A 77 7.87 -16.22 -1.99
CA ILE A 77 7.08 -16.76 -0.88
C ILE A 77 7.16 -18.29 -0.87
N ALA A 78 6.93 -18.95 -1.99
CA ALA A 78 6.96 -20.41 -2.11
C ALA A 78 8.34 -20.96 -1.78
N ARG A 79 9.42 -20.34 -2.30
CA ARG A 79 10.80 -20.71 -1.96
C ARG A 79 11.08 -20.48 -0.48
N ALA A 80 10.62 -19.37 0.10
CA ALA A 80 10.76 -19.14 1.54
C ALA A 80 10.09 -20.22 2.39
N ILE A 81 8.90 -20.68 1.99
CA ILE A 81 8.20 -21.77 2.67
C ILE A 81 8.95 -23.09 2.50
N ALA A 82 9.45 -23.39 1.30
CA ALA A 82 10.02 -24.69 0.95
C ALA A 82 11.47 -24.91 1.41
N THR A 83 12.32 -23.87 1.42
CA THR A 83 13.77 -24.04 1.66
C THR A 83 14.23 -23.71 3.08
N ASP A 84 13.36 -23.13 3.91
CA ASP A 84 13.79 -22.45 5.14
C ASP A 84 13.07 -23.00 6.38
N ASN A 85 13.35 -24.26 6.71
CA ASN A 85 12.79 -24.96 7.88
C ASN A 85 13.67 -24.83 9.14
N THR A 86 14.70 -24.00 9.12
CA THR A 86 15.64 -23.81 10.24
C THR A 86 15.46 -22.46 10.96
N GLY A 87 14.29 -21.82 10.82
CA GLY A 87 13.88 -20.68 11.66
C GLY A 87 13.45 -21.17 13.04
N PHE A 88 13.48 -20.28 14.04
CA PHE A 88 13.09 -20.64 15.40
C PHE A 88 11.56 -20.67 15.55
N GLU A 89 11.07 -21.62 16.34
CA GLU A 89 9.69 -21.58 16.81
C GLU A 89 9.51 -20.38 17.73
N PRO A 90 8.48 -19.53 17.53
CA PRO A 90 8.23 -18.39 18.42
C PRO A 90 8.09 -18.78 19.90
N ASP A 91 7.68 -20.02 20.14
CA ASP A 91 7.51 -20.61 21.47
C ASP A 91 8.83 -21.19 22.04
N ASN A 92 9.90 -21.25 21.24
CA ASN A 92 11.22 -21.67 21.70
C ASN A 92 11.86 -20.53 22.54
N PRO A 93 12.36 -20.79 23.76
CA PRO A 93 13.02 -19.77 24.58
C PRO A 93 14.22 -19.10 23.89
N ASP A 94 14.91 -19.81 22.98
CA ASP A 94 15.98 -19.22 22.17
C ASP A 94 15.47 -18.10 21.26
N PHE A 95 14.22 -18.12 20.80
CA PHE A 95 13.67 -17.08 19.94
C PHE A 95 13.58 -15.72 20.66
N MET A 96 13.33 -15.73 21.97
CA MET A 96 13.31 -14.51 22.77
C MET A 96 14.67 -13.83 22.83
N LEU A 97 15.75 -14.59 22.67
CA LEU A 97 17.15 -14.13 22.73
C LEU A 97 17.76 -13.90 21.34
N TYR A 98 17.49 -14.80 20.39
CA TYR A 98 18.19 -14.95 19.11
C TYR A 98 17.19 -14.96 17.96
N LYS A 99 16.58 -13.80 17.71
CA LYS A 99 15.63 -13.61 16.59
C LYS A 99 16.32 -13.70 15.23
N ASN A 100 17.62 -13.42 15.20
CA ASN A 100 18.49 -13.58 14.03
C ASN A 100 19.13 -14.98 14.02
N SER A 101 18.93 -15.70 12.91
CA SER A 101 19.25 -17.12 12.81
C SER A 101 20.73 -17.49 12.64
N ARG A 102 21.65 -16.53 12.48
CA ARG A 102 23.12 -16.77 12.57
C ARG A 102 23.78 -16.06 13.75
N PHE A 103 23.07 -15.21 14.48
CA PHE A 103 23.64 -14.45 15.58
C PHE A 103 24.21 -15.36 16.67
N LYS A 104 23.45 -16.38 17.11
CA LYS A 104 23.88 -17.32 18.16
C LYS A 104 25.18 -18.04 17.79
N GLU A 105 25.32 -18.44 16.52
CA GLU A 105 26.53 -19.13 16.03
C GLU A 105 27.73 -18.19 16.03
N CYS A 106 27.59 -16.98 15.48
CA CYS A 106 28.67 -16.00 15.42
C CYS A 106 29.08 -15.49 16.82
N TYR A 107 28.12 -15.26 17.72
CA TYR A 107 28.36 -14.76 19.07
C TYR A 107 29.23 -15.71 19.91
N ASN A 108 29.10 -17.01 19.66
CA ASN A 108 29.84 -18.05 20.38
C ASN A 108 31.23 -18.34 19.77
N LEU A 109 31.61 -17.68 18.67
CA LEU A 109 32.97 -17.79 18.13
C LEU A 109 33.96 -17.07 19.05
N ALA A 110 35.17 -17.60 19.16
CA ALA A 110 36.23 -16.96 19.92
C ALA A 110 36.60 -15.61 19.28
N PRO A 111 36.56 -14.49 20.03
CA PRO A 111 36.91 -13.19 19.49
C PRO A 111 38.41 -13.08 19.20
N ASP A 112 38.76 -12.47 18.06
CA ASP A 112 40.12 -11.99 17.83
C ASP A 112 40.30 -10.66 18.57
N ALA A 113 40.97 -10.69 19.73
CA ALA A 113 41.12 -9.54 20.62
C ALA A 113 41.74 -8.31 19.92
N THR A 114 42.64 -8.52 18.95
CA THR A 114 43.29 -7.44 18.19
C THR A 114 42.24 -6.75 17.33
N ASN A 115 41.50 -7.51 16.52
CA ASN A 115 40.45 -6.99 15.65
C ASN A 115 39.29 -6.38 16.44
N CYS A 116 38.94 -6.94 17.60
CA CYS A 116 37.83 -6.43 18.41
C CYS A 116 38.06 -5.03 18.99
N SER A 117 39.30 -4.67 19.28
CA SER A 117 39.62 -3.29 19.67
C SER A 117 39.35 -2.30 18.54
N HIS A 118 39.73 -2.65 17.30
CA HIS A 118 39.49 -1.85 16.10
C HIS A 118 38.02 -1.80 15.71
N ILE A 119 37.32 -2.93 15.78
CA ILE A 119 35.89 -3.03 15.52
C ILE A 119 35.10 -2.21 16.55
N ARG A 120 35.36 -2.36 17.85
CA ARG A 120 34.63 -1.63 18.89
C ARG A 120 34.92 -0.13 18.87
N SER A 121 36.17 0.29 18.66
CA SER A 121 36.53 1.72 18.54
C SER A 121 35.93 2.34 17.28
N GLY A 122 36.01 1.62 16.16
CA GLY A 122 35.37 1.93 14.91
C GLY A 122 33.86 2.11 15.04
N ILE A 123 33.17 1.12 15.59
CA ILE A 123 31.74 1.19 15.89
C ILE A 123 31.48 2.30 16.92
N SER A 124 32.32 2.58 17.91
CA SER A 124 32.05 3.71 18.83
C SER A 124 32.12 5.08 18.15
N THR A 125 32.95 5.20 17.09
CA THR A 125 33.15 6.42 16.30
C THR A 125 32.11 6.55 15.17
N HIS A 126 31.56 5.42 14.69
CA HIS A 126 30.69 5.33 13.52
C HIS A 126 29.31 4.74 13.74
N ALA A 127 29.06 4.11 14.90
CA ALA A 127 27.73 3.76 15.32
C ALA A 127 26.97 5.05 15.25
N THR A 128 26.02 5.07 14.34
CA THR A 128 25.24 6.24 14.01
C THR A 128 24.37 6.49 15.24
N SER A 129 24.92 7.18 16.24
CA SER A 129 24.49 7.07 17.64
C SER A 129 22.98 7.20 17.73
N LEU A 130 22.31 6.14 18.17
CA LEU A 130 20.85 6.15 18.33
C LEU A 130 20.48 7.08 19.49
N ALA A 131 21.31 7.06 20.53
CA ALA A 131 21.30 7.92 21.70
C ALA A 131 22.68 7.81 22.39
N LYS A 132 22.92 8.61 23.44
CA LYS A 132 24.13 8.52 24.26
C LYS A 132 24.33 7.08 24.77
N GLY A 133 25.51 6.50 24.53
CA GLY A 133 25.85 5.13 24.97
C GLY A 133 25.32 3.99 24.08
N PHE A 134 24.46 4.27 23.11
CA PHE A 134 23.89 3.27 22.19
C PHE A 134 24.57 3.27 20.83
N GLY A 135 24.87 2.07 20.36
CA GLY A 135 25.21 1.82 18.97
C GLY A 135 24.38 0.68 18.38
N TYR A 136 24.44 0.56 17.06
CA TYR A 136 23.90 -0.57 16.34
C TYR A 136 24.83 -0.95 15.19
N VAL A 137 24.72 -2.19 14.75
CA VAL A 137 25.44 -2.71 13.59
C VAL A 137 24.40 -3.26 12.63
N ASP A 138 24.36 -2.74 11.41
CA ASP A 138 23.41 -3.09 10.34
C ASP A 138 24.08 -3.72 9.11
N ASN A 139 25.41 -3.69 9.03
CA ASN A 139 26.12 -4.02 7.80
C ASN A 139 26.30 -5.53 7.59
N ILE A 140 25.41 -6.11 6.80
CA ILE A 140 25.43 -7.51 6.32
C ILE A 140 26.54 -7.83 5.29
N HIS A 141 27.36 -6.87 4.85
CA HIS A 141 28.43 -7.08 3.85
C HIS A 141 29.83 -6.75 4.34
N GLY A 142 29.99 -6.79 5.65
CA GLY A 142 31.25 -6.56 6.31
C GLY A 142 31.52 -5.08 6.51
N TRP A 143 32.00 -4.77 7.71
CA TRP A 143 32.22 -3.40 8.16
C TRP A 143 33.66 -2.99 7.88
N SER A 144 33.85 -1.85 7.22
CA SER A 144 35.17 -1.26 6.97
C SER A 144 35.42 -0.08 7.90
N THR A 145 36.60 -0.02 8.52
CA THR A 145 37.08 1.14 9.30
C THR A 145 37.44 2.29 8.36
N GLN A 146 36.45 3.00 7.79
CA GLN A 146 36.74 3.98 6.74
C GLN A 146 37.25 5.34 7.29
N ASP A 147 37.02 5.63 8.58
CA ASP A 147 37.16 6.99 9.12
C ASP A 147 38.20 7.15 10.26
N SER A 148 39.08 6.18 10.49
CA SER A 148 40.28 6.46 11.29
C SER A 148 41.22 7.35 10.49
N ALA A 149 41.63 8.50 11.04
CA ALA A 149 42.50 9.51 10.42
C ALA A 149 43.84 8.96 9.85
N ASP A 150 44.18 7.71 10.16
CA ASP A 150 45.35 6.97 9.69
C ASP A 150 45.04 5.96 8.56
N ALA A 151 43.97 6.16 7.77
CA ALA A 151 43.53 5.17 6.80
C ALA A 151 44.60 4.92 5.70
N SER A 152 45.24 3.75 5.81
CA SER A 152 45.83 3.04 4.67
C SER A 152 44.82 2.99 3.52
N SER A 153 45.28 3.06 2.27
CA SER A 153 44.46 3.07 1.05
C SER A 153 43.45 1.92 0.91
N HIS A 154 43.49 0.91 1.77
CA HIS A 154 42.58 -0.24 1.84
C HIS A 154 42.27 -0.59 3.32
N PRO A 155 41.19 -0.06 3.92
CA PRO A 155 40.81 -0.44 5.28
C PRO A 155 40.43 -1.92 5.36
N PRO A 156 40.73 -2.63 6.46
CA PRO A 156 40.30 -4.01 6.63
C PRO A 156 38.77 -4.09 6.63
N ILE A 157 38.23 -5.09 5.92
CA ILE A 157 36.81 -5.41 5.87
C ILE A 157 36.60 -6.62 6.79
N TYR A 158 35.84 -6.43 7.87
CA TYR A 158 35.51 -7.50 8.81
C TYR A 158 34.22 -8.17 8.41
N ASP A 159 34.15 -9.50 8.45
CA ASP A 159 32.89 -10.22 8.24
C ASP A 159 31.91 -10.01 9.40
N TRP A 160 30.64 -10.33 9.19
CA TRP A 160 29.61 -10.16 10.22
C TRP A 160 29.88 -10.96 11.49
N CYS A 161 30.37 -12.18 11.37
CA CYS A 161 30.64 -13.04 12.53
C CYS A 161 31.81 -12.52 13.36
N GLN A 162 32.85 -11.97 12.74
CA GLN A 162 33.98 -11.29 13.39
C GLN A 162 33.50 -10.09 14.18
N ILE A 163 32.52 -9.34 13.65
CA ILE A 163 31.93 -8.22 14.38
C ILE A 163 31.12 -8.71 15.58
N VAL A 164 30.24 -9.69 15.38
CA VAL A 164 29.37 -10.22 16.44
C VAL A 164 30.17 -10.91 17.54
N SER A 165 31.22 -11.68 17.20
CA SER A 165 32.07 -12.36 18.19
C SER A 165 32.78 -11.38 19.11
N CYS A 166 33.05 -10.16 18.64
CA CYS A 166 33.58 -9.09 19.49
C CYS A 166 32.61 -8.58 20.54
N PHE A 167 31.35 -9.01 20.56
CA PHE A 167 30.41 -8.76 21.65
C PHE A 167 30.22 -9.99 22.55
N ASN A 168 31.01 -11.04 22.37
CA ASN A 168 31.03 -12.19 23.28
C ASN A 168 31.22 -11.71 24.73
N GLY A 169 30.35 -12.18 25.63
CA GLY A 169 30.31 -11.77 27.04
C GLY A 169 29.33 -10.63 27.35
N PHE A 170 28.83 -9.89 26.35
CA PHE A 170 27.74 -8.93 26.54
C PHE A 170 26.44 -9.65 26.88
N LYS A 171 25.66 -9.09 27.81
CA LYS A 171 24.34 -9.60 28.18
C LYS A 171 23.36 -9.49 27.03
N ILE A 172 22.75 -10.60 26.65
CA ILE A 172 21.69 -10.64 25.63
C ILE A 172 20.35 -10.38 26.32
N ILE A 173 19.62 -9.36 25.86
CA ILE A 173 18.34 -8.95 26.46
C ILE A 173 17.19 -9.76 25.84
N PRO A 174 16.53 -10.67 26.58
CA PRO A 174 15.36 -11.37 26.11
C PRO A 174 14.18 -10.41 25.91
N SER A 175 13.45 -10.62 24.82
CA SER A 175 12.30 -9.78 24.48
C SER A 175 11.29 -10.47 23.57
N THR A 176 10.03 -10.08 23.68
CA THR A 176 8.93 -10.49 22.79
C THR A 176 8.64 -9.41 21.76
N ALA A 177 8.52 -9.80 20.49
CA ALA A 177 8.18 -8.88 19.42
C ALA A 177 6.69 -8.49 19.47
N ARG A 178 6.38 -7.19 19.40
CA ARG A 178 5.04 -6.68 19.11
C ARG A 178 4.76 -6.73 17.61
N ALA A 179 3.51 -6.49 17.21
CA ALA A 179 3.18 -6.38 15.79
C ALA A 179 3.94 -5.23 15.10
N SER A 180 4.24 -4.15 15.83
CA SER A 180 5.09 -3.06 15.34
C SER A 180 6.55 -3.44 15.09
N ALA A 181 7.07 -4.54 15.65
CA ALA A 181 8.39 -5.04 15.24
C ALA A 181 8.42 -5.38 13.74
N THR A 182 7.26 -5.72 13.20
CA THR A 182 7.06 -6.18 11.81
C THR A 182 6.50 -5.10 10.89
N ILE A 183 6.55 -3.85 11.35
CA ILE A 183 5.88 -2.70 10.73
C ILE A 183 6.57 -2.21 9.47
N LEU A 184 7.74 -2.75 9.15
CA LEU A 184 8.43 -2.45 7.92
C LEU A 184 7.54 -2.86 6.74
N PRO A 185 7.06 -1.90 5.93
CA PRO A 185 6.27 -2.15 4.73
C PRO A 185 6.87 -3.22 3.85
N ASN A 186 6.23 -4.36 4.01
CA ASN A 186 6.69 -5.60 3.48
C ASN A 186 6.25 -5.72 2.01
N ILE A 187 6.62 -6.81 1.36
CA ILE A 187 5.94 -7.40 0.21
C ILE A 187 4.41 -7.23 0.29
N ALA A 188 3.82 -7.21 1.48
CA ALA A 188 2.41 -6.90 1.77
C ALA A 188 1.90 -5.58 1.19
N CYS A 189 2.59 -4.47 1.48
CA CYS A 189 2.16 -3.15 1.02
C CYS A 189 2.27 -3.06 -0.50
N TRP A 190 3.36 -3.59 -1.04
CA TRP A 190 3.58 -3.69 -2.48
C TRP A 190 2.54 -4.58 -3.16
N TRP A 191 2.15 -5.69 -2.53
CA TRP A 191 1.10 -6.59 -3.01
C TRP A 191 -0.24 -5.85 -3.14
N THR A 192 -0.65 -5.11 -2.11
CA THR A 192 -1.87 -4.30 -2.16
C THR A 192 -1.81 -3.21 -3.23
N VAL A 193 -0.70 -2.47 -3.32
CA VAL A 193 -0.48 -1.47 -4.39
C VAL A 193 -0.59 -2.13 -5.77
N MET A 194 -0.01 -3.32 -5.93
CA MET A 194 0.03 -4.03 -7.21
C MET A 194 -1.33 -4.59 -7.62
N ILE A 195 -2.06 -5.24 -6.72
CA ILE A 195 -3.42 -5.72 -7.04
C ILE A 195 -4.36 -4.54 -7.30
N THR A 196 -4.26 -3.47 -6.51
CA THR A 196 -5.05 -2.24 -6.72
C THR A 196 -4.72 -1.60 -8.08
N SER A 197 -3.43 -1.52 -8.44
CA SER A 197 -3.00 -1.00 -9.74
C SER A 197 -3.45 -1.88 -10.90
N THR A 198 -3.35 -3.19 -10.75
CA THR A 198 -3.76 -4.16 -11.77
C THR A 198 -5.27 -4.10 -12.01
N SER A 199 -6.06 -4.09 -10.93
CA SER A 199 -7.50 -3.97 -11.01
C SER A 199 -7.92 -2.63 -11.62
N ALA A 200 -7.26 -1.53 -11.27
CA ALA A 200 -7.49 -0.23 -11.88
C ALA A 200 -7.21 -0.23 -13.40
N LEU A 201 -6.05 -0.74 -13.84
CA LEU A 201 -5.72 -0.89 -15.25
C LEU A 201 -6.73 -1.77 -15.99
N TRP A 202 -7.13 -2.90 -15.39
CA TRP A 202 -8.13 -3.82 -15.94
C TRP A 202 -9.49 -3.14 -16.15
N HIS A 203 -10.00 -2.45 -15.13
CA HIS A 203 -11.27 -1.75 -15.20
C HIS A 203 -11.24 -0.58 -16.19
N THR A 204 -10.16 0.20 -16.20
CA THR A 204 -9.99 1.30 -17.16
C THR A 204 -9.87 0.76 -18.59
N GLY A 205 -9.16 -0.33 -18.81
CA GLY A 205 -9.09 -1.02 -20.10
C GLY A 205 -10.47 -1.41 -20.62
N LYS A 206 -11.31 -2.02 -19.76
CA LYS A 206 -12.69 -2.36 -20.13
C LYS A 206 -13.54 -1.14 -20.47
N GLN A 207 -13.41 -0.07 -19.69
CA GLN A 207 -14.13 1.17 -19.94
C GLN A 207 -13.68 1.86 -21.24
N LEU A 208 -12.38 1.83 -21.55
CA LEU A 208 -11.84 2.33 -22.82
C LEU A 208 -12.35 1.50 -24.00
N VAL A 209 -12.31 0.17 -23.91
CA VAL A 209 -12.86 -0.71 -24.95
C VAL A 209 -14.33 -0.41 -25.19
N ALA A 210 -15.11 -0.19 -24.12
CA ALA A 210 -16.51 0.23 -24.24
C ALA A 210 -16.66 1.61 -24.89
N ALA A 211 -15.83 2.59 -24.52
CA ALA A 211 -15.85 3.94 -25.08
C ALA A 211 -15.47 3.99 -26.58
N PHE A 212 -14.64 3.06 -27.05
CA PHE A 212 -14.26 2.93 -28.45
C PHE A 212 -15.26 2.12 -29.30
N ARG A 213 -16.34 1.58 -28.73
CA ARG A 213 -17.40 0.92 -29.51
C ARG A 213 -18.38 1.96 -30.06
N LYS A 214 -18.77 1.79 -31.33
CA LYS A 214 -19.73 2.70 -32.01
C LYS A 214 -21.18 2.46 -31.57
N ASP A 215 -21.51 1.22 -31.20
CA ASP A 215 -22.89 0.82 -30.86
C ASP A 215 -23.09 0.66 -29.35
N SER A 216 -24.16 1.27 -28.83
CA SER A 216 -24.67 1.02 -27.48
C SER A 216 -25.30 -0.39 -27.44
N LYS A 217 -24.48 -1.42 -27.15
CA LYS A 217 -25.02 -2.76 -26.92
C LYS A 217 -26.01 -2.74 -25.77
N LEU A 218 -27.13 -3.45 -25.93
CA LEU A 218 -28.08 -3.73 -24.87
C LEU A 218 -27.35 -4.39 -23.68
N CYS A 219 -27.54 -3.83 -22.50
CA CYS A 219 -26.85 -4.28 -21.29
C CYS A 219 -27.25 -5.72 -20.93
N ARG A 220 -26.34 -6.70 -20.92
CA ARG A 220 -26.63 -8.13 -20.65
C ARG A 220 -26.62 -8.53 -19.17
N GLY A 221 -26.82 -7.56 -18.28
CA GLY A 221 -26.84 -7.80 -16.83
C GLY A 221 -25.52 -8.38 -16.31
N ARG A 222 -25.60 -9.37 -15.41
CA ARG A 222 -24.43 -10.03 -14.78
C ARG A 222 -23.47 -10.69 -15.78
N LYS A 223 -23.96 -11.07 -16.97
CA LYS A 223 -23.15 -11.70 -18.04
C LYS A 223 -22.14 -10.75 -18.68
N GLU A 224 -22.20 -9.44 -18.38
CA GLU A 224 -21.19 -8.46 -18.81
C GLU A 224 -19.89 -8.55 -18.02
N LEU A 225 -19.91 -9.18 -16.84
CA LEU A 225 -18.73 -9.38 -16.00
C LEU A 225 -18.15 -10.78 -16.20
N SER A 226 -16.83 -10.81 -16.35
CA SER A 226 -16.03 -12.02 -16.33
C SER A 226 -15.76 -12.46 -14.88
N TRP A 227 -15.40 -13.72 -14.67
CA TRP A 227 -15.00 -14.23 -13.35
C TRP A 227 -13.82 -13.45 -12.73
N ILE A 228 -12.91 -12.93 -13.54
CA ILE A 228 -11.79 -12.08 -13.11
C ILE A 228 -12.29 -10.78 -12.45
N ASP A 229 -13.37 -10.18 -12.97
CA ASP A 229 -13.92 -8.97 -12.35
C ASP A 229 -14.45 -9.29 -10.94
N TRP A 230 -15.09 -10.45 -10.77
CA TRP A 230 -15.60 -10.87 -9.47
C TRP A 230 -14.48 -11.12 -8.47
N LEU A 231 -13.34 -11.65 -8.90
CA LEU A 231 -12.16 -11.79 -8.05
C LEU A 231 -11.61 -10.44 -7.60
N PHE A 232 -11.50 -9.45 -8.50
CA PHE A 232 -11.08 -8.11 -8.11
C PHE A 232 -12.09 -7.46 -7.15
N PHE A 233 -13.40 -7.59 -7.39
CA PHE A 233 -14.40 -7.09 -6.44
C PHE A 233 -14.31 -7.75 -5.07
N ALA A 234 -14.15 -9.08 -5.03
CA ALA A 234 -14.03 -9.81 -3.78
C ALA A 234 -12.78 -9.36 -3.00
N TYR A 235 -11.64 -9.25 -3.67
CA TYR A 235 -10.42 -8.73 -3.07
C TYR A 235 -10.61 -7.31 -2.54
N ASP A 236 -11.10 -6.40 -3.38
CA ASP A 236 -11.27 -4.99 -3.07
C ASP A 236 -12.21 -4.77 -1.87
N ILE A 237 -13.29 -5.55 -1.77
CA ILE A 237 -14.26 -5.45 -0.68
C ILE A 237 -13.70 -6.06 0.60
N CYS A 238 -13.15 -7.27 0.53
CA CYS A 238 -12.73 -7.99 1.73
C CYS A 238 -11.47 -7.37 2.36
N GLY A 239 -10.44 -7.05 1.56
CA GLY A 239 -9.18 -6.53 2.06
C GLY A 239 -9.19 -5.01 2.24
N PRO A 240 -8.98 -4.23 1.16
CA PRO A 240 -8.82 -2.77 1.25
C PRO A 240 -10.02 -2.00 1.83
N ILE A 241 -11.24 -2.56 1.76
CA ILE A 241 -12.43 -1.91 2.34
C ILE A 241 -12.70 -2.42 3.76
N LEU A 242 -13.08 -3.68 3.93
CA LEU A 242 -13.57 -4.17 5.22
C LEU A 242 -12.44 -4.40 6.21
N TRP A 243 -11.44 -5.19 5.83
CA TRP A 243 -10.35 -5.55 6.72
C TRP A 243 -9.49 -4.33 7.11
N TRP A 244 -9.32 -3.39 6.18
CA TRP A 244 -8.59 -2.15 6.45
C TRP A 244 -9.13 -1.38 7.66
N TRP A 245 -10.46 -1.30 7.83
CA TRP A 245 -11.06 -0.62 8.98
C TRP A 245 -10.80 -1.35 10.30
N VAL A 246 -10.71 -2.69 10.27
CA VAL A 246 -10.32 -3.49 11.43
C VAL A 246 -8.87 -3.18 11.81
N SER A 247 -7.96 -3.21 10.84
CA SER A 247 -6.55 -2.85 11.04
C SER A 247 -6.39 -1.42 11.55
N PHE A 248 -7.13 -0.47 10.98
CA PHE A 248 -7.12 0.92 11.42
C PHE A 248 -7.66 1.08 12.84
N GLY A 249 -8.72 0.38 13.21
CA GLY A 249 -9.25 0.38 14.57
C GLY A 249 -8.23 -0.12 15.59
N GLN A 250 -7.52 -1.21 15.28
CA GLN A 250 -6.43 -1.74 16.12
C GLN A 250 -5.30 -0.71 16.28
N PHE A 251 -4.89 -0.09 15.17
CA PHE A 251 -3.85 0.95 15.18
C PHE A 251 -4.25 2.21 15.93
N ALA A 252 -5.51 2.64 15.82
CA ALA A 252 -6.01 3.83 16.51
C ALA A 252 -6.08 3.65 18.03
N VAL A 253 -6.28 2.41 18.50
CA VAL A 253 -6.24 2.06 19.93
C VAL A 253 -4.80 1.96 20.42
N ASP A 254 -3.96 1.19 19.72
CA ASP A 254 -2.54 1.05 20.04
C ASP A 254 -1.72 0.83 18.75
N PRO A 255 -0.97 1.85 18.30
CA PRO A 255 -0.12 1.74 17.12
C PRO A 255 0.93 0.63 17.21
N THR A 256 1.32 0.22 18.42
CA THR A 256 2.33 -0.83 18.63
C THR A 256 1.78 -2.25 18.38
N MET A 257 0.46 -2.40 18.42
CA MET A 257 -0.23 -3.69 18.23
C MET A 257 -0.69 -3.91 16.79
N SER A 258 -0.42 -2.95 15.90
CA SER A 258 -0.76 -3.05 14.48
C SER A 258 0.48 -3.30 13.63
N THR A 259 0.30 -4.09 12.57
CA THR A 259 1.24 -4.17 11.45
C THR A 259 1.11 -2.95 10.55
N THR A 260 1.93 -2.85 9.50
CA THR A 260 1.82 -1.78 8.49
C THR A 260 0.41 -1.69 7.95
N ILE A 261 -0.18 -0.50 7.96
CA ILE A 261 -1.46 -0.21 7.33
C ILE A 261 -1.22 0.24 5.89
N ALA A 262 -1.94 -0.35 4.94
CA ALA A 262 -1.93 0.11 3.56
C ALA A 262 -2.60 1.49 3.43
N ILE A 263 -1.81 2.57 3.56
CA ILE A 263 -2.29 3.96 3.47
C ILE A 263 -2.92 4.31 2.12
N THR A 264 -2.69 3.50 1.08
CA THR A 264 -3.25 3.68 -0.27
C THR A 264 -4.60 2.96 -0.47
N SER A 265 -5.13 2.23 0.52
CA SER A 265 -6.38 1.45 0.35
C SER A 265 -7.62 2.29 0.01
N TRP A 266 -7.64 3.58 0.39
CA TRP A 266 -8.73 4.51 0.04
C TRP A 266 -8.99 4.59 -1.47
N VAL A 267 -7.95 4.38 -2.27
CA VAL A 267 -8.00 4.34 -3.72
C VAL A 267 -8.97 3.28 -4.21
N THR A 268 -8.94 2.10 -3.63
CA THR A 268 -9.77 0.97 -4.05
C THR A 268 -11.24 1.30 -3.86
N THR A 269 -11.57 1.88 -2.72
CA THR A 269 -12.92 2.33 -2.38
C THR A 269 -13.39 3.47 -3.29
N TRP A 270 -12.51 4.43 -3.57
CA TRP A 270 -12.79 5.53 -4.50
C TRP A 270 -13.04 5.02 -5.93
N LYS A 271 -12.14 4.16 -6.42
CA LYS A 271 -12.24 3.46 -7.71
C LYS A 271 -13.57 2.73 -7.81
N LEU A 272 -13.94 1.92 -6.81
CA LEU A 272 -15.21 1.22 -6.79
C LEU A 272 -16.39 2.19 -6.84
N GLY A 273 -16.36 3.27 -6.06
CA GLY A 273 -17.39 4.33 -6.09
C GLY A 273 -17.53 5.03 -7.45
N SER A 274 -16.46 5.07 -8.25
CA SER A 274 -16.48 5.57 -9.63
C SER A 274 -16.98 4.52 -10.62
N VAL A 275 -16.36 3.33 -10.63
CA VAL A 275 -16.52 2.29 -11.65
C VAL A 275 -17.95 1.74 -11.69
N ILE A 276 -18.62 1.55 -10.55
CA ILE A 276 -19.99 1.00 -10.49
C ILE A 276 -21.05 1.88 -11.16
N ARG A 277 -20.75 3.17 -11.42
CA ARG A 277 -21.68 4.09 -12.08
C ARG A 277 -21.75 3.88 -13.59
N PHE A 278 -20.78 3.17 -14.15
CA PHE A 278 -20.56 3.11 -15.58
C PHE A 278 -20.59 1.68 -16.11
N HIS A 279 -20.86 1.54 -17.41
CA HIS A 279 -20.79 0.26 -18.10
C HIS A 279 -19.35 -0.30 -18.08
N PRO A 280 -19.14 -1.63 -17.88
CA PRO A 280 -20.15 -2.70 -17.75
C PRO A 280 -20.74 -2.91 -16.35
N TYR A 281 -20.21 -2.26 -15.32
CA TYR A 281 -20.52 -2.55 -13.92
C TYR A 281 -21.92 -2.11 -13.49
N SER A 282 -22.37 -0.94 -13.95
CA SER A 282 -23.73 -0.45 -13.67
C SER A 282 -24.83 -1.33 -14.25
N CYS A 283 -24.49 -2.13 -15.27
CA CYS A 283 -25.36 -3.10 -15.91
C CYS A 283 -25.46 -4.39 -15.09
N ALA A 284 -24.34 -4.83 -14.53
CA ALA A 284 -24.22 -6.10 -13.82
C ALA A 284 -24.76 -6.07 -12.39
N LEU A 285 -24.84 -4.88 -11.78
CA LEU A 285 -25.42 -4.66 -10.45
C LEU A 285 -26.91 -4.31 -10.59
N PRO A 286 -27.83 -5.28 -10.51
CA PRO A 286 -29.26 -4.99 -10.48
C PRO A 286 -29.55 -4.23 -9.19
N GLY A 287 -29.99 -2.99 -9.33
CA GLY A 287 -30.33 -2.13 -8.20
C GLY A 287 -31.30 -1.06 -8.64
N GLY A 288 -32.27 -0.75 -7.78
CA GLY A 288 -33.18 0.36 -8.00
C GLY A 288 -32.43 1.69 -8.18
N ARG A 289 -33.12 2.71 -8.69
CA ARG A 289 -32.54 4.07 -8.88
C ARG A 289 -31.87 4.60 -7.61
N ARG A 290 -32.39 4.25 -6.44
CA ARG A 290 -31.86 4.63 -5.12
C ARG A 290 -30.49 4.00 -4.85
N THR A 291 -30.36 2.68 -5.00
CA THR A 291 -29.09 1.95 -4.81
C THR A 291 -27.99 2.46 -5.73
N ARG A 292 -28.32 2.71 -7.01
CA ARG A 292 -27.38 3.25 -8.01
C ARG A 292 -26.87 4.65 -7.70
N ARG A 293 -27.58 5.43 -6.89
CA ARG A 293 -27.13 6.75 -6.41
C ARG A 293 -26.41 6.66 -5.07
N PHE A 294 -26.95 5.84 -4.15
CA PHE A 294 -26.51 5.79 -2.76
C PHE A 294 -25.21 4.99 -2.58
N LEU A 295 -25.08 3.84 -3.24
CA LEU A 295 -23.88 3.00 -3.10
C LEU A 295 -22.60 3.74 -3.53
N PRO A 296 -22.55 4.43 -4.69
CA PRO A 296 -21.40 5.24 -5.03
C PRO A 296 -21.12 6.35 -4.02
N TRP A 297 -22.15 6.96 -3.45
CA TRP A 297 -21.98 8.02 -2.46
C TRP A 297 -21.33 7.47 -1.19
N ILE A 298 -21.83 6.36 -0.64
CA ILE A 298 -21.22 5.69 0.53
C ILE A 298 -19.75 5.37 0.26
N LEU A 299 -19.43 4.75 -0.88
CA LEU A 299 -18.06 4.37 -1.19
C LEU A 299 -17.13 5.60 -1.30
N ASN A 300 -17.60 6.72 -1.86
CA ASN A 300 -16.78 7.93 -1.91
C ASN A 300 -16.60 8.57 -0.53
N VAL A 301 -17.63 8.57 0.32
CA VAL A 301 -17.51 9.03 1.72
C VAL A 301 -16.53 8.15 2.48
N MET A 302 -16.64 6.83 2.34
CA MET A 302 -15.72 5.87 2.96
C MET A 302 -14.29 6.05 2.46
N ALA A 303 -14.09 6.28 1.16
CA ALA A 303 -12.77 6.58 0.60
C ALA A 303 -12.19 7.87 1.20
N LEU A 304 -13.00 8.92 1.37
CA LEU A 304 -12.55 10.15 2.03
C LEU A 304 -12.16 9.90 3.48
N LEU A 305 -12.95 9.12 4.23
CA LEU A 305 -12.63 8.77 5.61
C LEU A 305 -11.35 7.93 5.69
N GLN A 306 -11.15 6.97 4.78
CA GLN A 306 -9.90 6.20 4.69
C GLN A 306 -8.70 7.08 4.31
N TRP A 307 -8.90 8.10 3.46
CA TRP A 307 -7.86 9.06 3.12
C TRP A 307 -7.46 9.89 4.35
N ILE A 308 -8.43 10.44 5.09
CA ILE A 308 -8.18 11.20 6.33
C ILE A 308 -7.46 10.33 7.36
N ALA A 309 -7.95 9.11 7.56
CA ALA A 309 -7.32 8.14 8.44
C ALA A 309 -5.92 7.74 7.96
N GLY A 310 -5.68 7.65 6.66
CA GLY A 310 -4.35 7.50 6.07
C GLY A 310 -3.40 8.66 6.40
N VAL A 311 -3.89 9.90 6.37
CA VAL A 311 -3.13 11.09 6.82
C VAL A 311 -2.78 10.99 8.30
N TYR A 312 -3.71 10.54 9.15
CA TYR A 312 -3.43 10.30 10.58
C TYR A 312 -2.37 9.21 10.78
N VAL A 313 -2.47 8.09 10.07
CA VAL A 313 -1.46 7.03 10.10
C VAL A 313 -0.08 7.60 9.69
N LEU A 314 -0.03 8.39 8.62
CA LEU A 314 1.19 9.07 8.19
C LEU A 314 1.73 10.06 9.23
N SER A 315 0.88 10.77 9.97
CA SER A 315 1.33 11.70 11.00
C SER A 315 1.94 10.98 12.21
N VAL A 316 1.41 9.80 12.57
CA VAL A 316 2.01 8.94 13.61
C VAL A 316 3.40 8.48 13.18
N TYR A 317 3.57 8.06 11.92
CA TYR A 317 4.87 7.66 11.38
C TYR A 317 5.79 8.80 10.96
N PHE A 318 5.36 10.06 11.07
CA PHE A 318 6.10 11.18 10.51
C PHE A 318 7.50 11.32 11.12
N GLY A 319 7.62 11.05 12.42
CA GLY A 319 8.91 11.01 13.13
C GLY A 319 9.85 9.90 12.66
N ASP A 320 9.31 8.81 12.13
CA ASP A 320 10.06 7.63 11.69
C ASP A 320 10.64 7.79 10.29
N LEU A 321 10.09 8.71 9.48
CA LEU A 321 10.54 8.95 8.10
C LEU A 321 11.93 9.58 8.00
N GLY A 322 12.33 10.35 9.01
CA GLY A 322 13.67 10.96 9.12
C GLY A 322 14.50 10.43 10.28
N GLY A 323 13.91 9.59 11.13
CA GLY A 323 14.54 9.07 12.35
C GLY A 323 15.42 7.85 12.12
N ARG A 324 16.51 7.74 12.88
CA ARG A 324 17.32 6.51 12.97
C ARG A 324 16.71 5.44 13.88
N VAL A 325 15.64 5.76 14.61
CA VAL A 325 14.93 4.85 15.51
C VAL A 325 13.44 5.10 15.32
N SER A 326 12.63 4.04 15.23
CA SER A 326 11.18 4.19 15.25
C SER A 326 10.70 4.81 16.56
N THR A 327 9.70 5.68 16.48
CA THR A 327 8.98 6.25 17.61
C THR A 327 8.14 5.19 18.33
N LEU A 328 7.78 4.10 17.64
CA LEU A 328 6.96 3.04 18.19
C LEU A 328 7.78 1.99 18.93
N HIS A 329 7.28 1.64 20.11
CA HIS A 329 7.79 0.50 20.86
C HIS A 329 7.50 -0.77 20.07
N SER A 330 8.54 -1.58 19.83
CA SER A 330 8.54 -2.74 18.94
C SER A 330 8.72 -4.05 19.72
N TYR A 331 9.35 -4.01 20.89
CA TYR A 331 9.67 -5.20 21.66
C TYR A 331 9.35 -4.99 23.14
N ASP A 332 8.76 -5.98 23.78
CA ASP A 332 8.60 -5.97 25.24
C ASP A 332 9.78 -6.64 25.92
N CYS A 333 10.36 -5.97 26.92
CA CYS A 333 11.46 -6.52 27.71
C CYS A 333 10.97 -7.65 28.62
N LEU A 334 11.70 -8.76 28.67
CA LEU A 334 11.41 -9.87 29.59
C LEU A 334 12.34 -9.80 30.80
N ALA A 335 12.10 -8.83 31.68
CA ALA A 335 12.97 -8.54 32.84
C ALA A 335 13.28 -9.76 33.70
N SER A 336 12.28 -10.63 33.92
CA SER A 336 12.42 -11.85 34.73
C SER A 336 13.36 -12.90 34.12
N GLN A 337 13.59 -12.86 32.81
CA GLN A 337 14.46 -13.80 32.10
C GLN A 337 15.88 -13.25 31.91
N ILE A 338 16.11 -11.96 32.21
CA ILE A 338 17.43 -11.35 32.10
C ILE A 338 18.46 -12.10 32.95
N PRO A 339 18.24 -12.45 34.23
CA PRO A 339 19.26 -13.11 35.04
C PRO A 339 19.84 -14.36 34.37
N ASP A 340 18.98 -15.20 33.80
CA ASP A 340 19.33 -16.48 33.18
C ASP A 340 19.81 -16.36 31.72
N ALA A 341 19.68 -15.18 31.11
CA ALA A 341 20.11 -14.96 29.74
C ALA A 341 21.65 -14.98 29.59
N PRO A 342 22.20 -15.33 28.41
CA PRO A 342 23.65 -15.40 28.20
C PRO A 342 24.37 -14.05 28.34
N GLY A 343 25.63 -14.10 28.79
CA GLY A 343 26.49 -12.94 28.99
C GLY A 343 26.31 -12.25 30.35
N SER A 344 27.03 -11.13 30.53
CA SER A 344 27.07 -10.38 31.79
C SER A 344 26.81 -8.89 31.52
N SER A 345 26.09 -8.22 32.43
CA SER A 345 25.82 -6.79 32.34
C SER A 345 26.27 -6.11 33.63
N THR A 346 26.72 -4.87 33.52
CA THR A 346 26.97 -3.96 34.65
C THR A 346 25.69 -3.27 35.14
N CYS A 347 24.60 -3.37 34.38
CA CYS A 347 23.32 -2.73 34.66
C CYS A 347 22.29 -3.75 35.16
N SER A 348 21.35 -3.31 36.00
CA SER A 348 20.27 -4.16 36.50
C SER A 348 19.26 -4.49 35.40
N ALA A 349 18.48 -5.57 35.59
CA ALA A 349 17.41 -5.94 34.67
C ALA A 349 16.40 -4.79 34.45
N GLU A 350 16.06 -4.06 35.51
CA GLU A 350 15.15 -2.91 35.44
C GLU A 350 15.75 -1.74 34.65
N ASP A 351 17.04 -1.42 34.87
CA ASP A 351 17.72 -0.38 34.10
C ASP A 351 17.82 -0.76 32.61
N LEU A 352 18.14 -2.02 32.31
CA LEU A 352 18.15 -2.53 30.93
C LEU A 352 16.78 -2.46 30.27
N CYS A 353 15.69 -2.77 30.98
CA CYS A 353 14.34 -2.68 30.43
C CYS A 353 13.83 -1.23 30.29
N SER A 354 14.34 -0.29 31.11
CA SER A 354 14.00 1.13 31.01
C SER A 354 14.60 1.81 29.76
N LYS A 355 15.62 1.19 29.17
CA LYS A 355 16.38 1.69 28.03
C LYS A 355 15.63 1.50 26.71
N SER A 356 14.71 2.42 26.43
CA SER A 356 13.82 2.37 25.27
C SER A 356 14.46 2.14 23.90
N PRO A 357 15.72 2.59 23.59
CA PRO A 357 16.32 2.34 22.28
C PRO A 357 16.55 0.86 21.96
N PHE A 358 16.72 -0.01 22.96
CA PHE A 358 16.79 -1.47 22.72
C PHE A 358 15.49 -2.03 22.16
N PHE A 359 14.37 -1.40 22.47
CA PHE A 359 13.05 -1.97 22.25
C PHE A 359 12.29 -1.29 21.12
N ARG A 360 13.01 -0.55 20.28
CA ARG A 360 12.49 0.15 19.10
C ARG A 360 13.27 -0.33 17.90
N ASN A 361 12.62 -0.42 16.74
CA ASN A 361 13.32 -0.75 15.51
C ASN A 361 14.34 0.35 15.19
N ALA A 362 15.63 0.01 15.22
CA ALA A 362 16.67 0.88 14.70
C ALA A 362 16.61 0.86 13.18
N LYS A 363 16.80 2.03 12.57
CA LYS A 363 16.77 2.30 11.14
C LYS A 363 15.46 1.82 10.51
N PHE A 364 14.42 2.66 10.60
CA PHE A 364 13.20 2.54 9.79
C PHE A 364 13.46 2.90 8.31
N ILE A 365 14.63 2.52 7.80
CA ILE A 365 15.05 2.75 6.42
C ILE A 365 15.05 1.37 5.79
N TYR A 366 14.12 1.16 4.87
CA TYR A 366 14.18 0.06 3.93
C TYR A 366 15.61 0.00 3.36
N GLU A 367 16.37 -1.04 3.70
CA GLU A 367 17.79 -1.06 3.35
C GLU A 367 18.03 -1.05 1.83
N ASP A 368 16.99 -1.35 1.05
CA ASP A 368 17.18 -1.83 -0.31
C ASP A 368 16.18 -1.30 -1.35
N THR A 369 15.14 -0.55 -0.97
CA THR A 369 14.36 0.22 -1.95
C THR A 369 15.09 1.52 -2.25
N LEU A 370 16.02 1.47 -3.23
CA LEU A 370 16.75 2.63 -3.77
C LEU A 370 17.43 3.45 -2.67
N LYS A 371 18.57 2.97 -2.13
CA LYS A 371 19.45 3.63 -1.14
C LYS A 371 19.14 5.14 -0.96
N GLY A 372 18.19 5.48 -0.09
CA GLY A 372 17.73 6.85 0.18
C GLY A 372 16.24 7.16 -0.01
N VAL A 373 15.43 6.31 -0.67
CA VAL A 373 14.03 6.67 -1.05
C VAL A 373 12.95 5.81 -0.38
N GLY A 374 13.30 4.75 0.37
CA GLY A 374 12.32 3.78 0.89
C GLY A 374 11.17 4.38 1.70
N GLY A 375 11.48 5.16 2.74
CA GLY A 375 10.46 5.85 3.56
C GLY A 375 9.60 6.83 2.75
N ILE A 376 10.22 7.48 1.77
CA ILE A 376 9.58 8.46 0.89
C ILE A 376 8.72 7.78 -0.18
N THR A 377 8.98 6.51 -0.53
CA THR A 377 8.32 5.84 -1.66
C THR A 377 6.83 5.61 -1.40
N LEU A 378 6.44 5.20 -0.18
CA LEU A 378 5.02 5.06 0.17
C LEU A 378 4.31 6.42 0.25
N LEU A 379 4.99 7.43 0.80
CA LEU A 379 4.49 8.81 0.77
C LEU A 379 4.29 9.29 -0.67
N PHE A 380 5.28 9.03 -1.54
CA PHE A 380 5.24 9.37 -2.94
C PHE A 380 4.02 8.75 -3.61
N PHE A 381 3.71 7.47 -3.35
CA PHE A 381 2.48 6.88 -3.87
C PHE A 381 1.23 7.49 -3.23
N PHE A 382 1.18 7.67 -1.92
CA PHE A 382 0.02 8.30 -1.29
C PHE A 382 -0.29 9.67 -1.92
N PHE A 383 0.72 10.51 -2.13
CA PHE A 383 0.58 11.82 -2.77
C PHE A 383 0.33 11.73 -4.28
N LEU A 384 0.99 10.81 -5.00
CA LEU A 384 0.76 10.59 -6.43
C LEU A 384 -0.72 10.24 -6.69
N TRP A 385 -1.27 9.29 -5.92
CA TRP A 385 -2.64 8.86 -6.09
C TRP A 385 -3.62 9.96 -5.62
N THR A 386 -3.29 10.71 -4.57
CA THR A 386 -4.07 11.89 -4.14
C THR A 386 -4.13 12.94 -5.25
N LEU A 387 -2.98 13.29 -5.84
CA LEU A 387 -2.90 14.24 -6.95
C LEU A 387 -3.76 13.78 -8.12
N MET A 388 -3.64 12.51 -8.52
CA MET A 388 -4.41 11.92 -9.63
C MET A 388 -5.92 11.88 -9.35
N ALA A 389 -6.33 11.67 -8.10
CA ALA A 389 -7.74 11.76 -7.71
C ALA A 389 -8.30 13.19 -7.77
N LEU A 390 -7.46 14.20 -7.54
CA LEU A 390 -7.82 15.62 -7.60
C LEU A 390 -7.75 16.21 -9.02
N MET A 391 -7.03 15.58 -9.96
CA MET A 391 -6.88 16.08 -11.35
C MET A 391 -8.20 16.50 -12.02
N PRO A 392 -9.31 15.74 -11.93
CA PRO A 392 -10.58 16.18 -12.50
C PRO A 392 -11.08 17.52 -11.94
N LEU A 393 -10.87 17.77 -10.64
CA LEU A 393 -11.24 19.03 -10.00
C LEU A 393 -10.31 20.17 -10.43
N VAL A 394 -9.00 19.88 -10.58
CA VAL A 394 -8.02 20.85 -11.08
C VAL A 394 -8.42 21.35 -12.48
N PHE A 395 -8.80 20.45 -13.39
CA PHE A 395 -9.27 20.86 -14.73
C PHE A 395 -10.57 21.66 -14.69
N VAL A 396 -11.51 21.32 -13.79
CA VAL A 396 -12.72 22.12 -13.58
C VAL A 396 -12.38 23.52 -13.05
N LEU A 397 -11.45 23.61 -12.10
CA LEU A 397 -11.01 24.88 -11.52
C LEU A 397 -10.28 25.74 -12.54
N ILE A 398 -9.37 25.17 -13.34
CA ILE A 398 -8.73 25.88 -14.46
C ILE A 398 -9.78 26.44 -15.41
N GLY A 399 -10.79 25.63 -15.75
CA GLY A 399 -11.86 26.08 -16.63
C GLY A 399 -12.73 27.18 -16.00
N TRP A 400 -12.96 27.13 -14.69
CA TRP A 400 -13.68 28.18 -13.96
C TRP A 400 -12.86 29.48 -13.86
N LEU A 401 -11.59 29.41 -13.48
CA LEU A 401 -10.68 30.55 -13.40
C LEU A 401 -10.50 31.23 -14.76
N ASN A 402 -10.33 30.45 -15.84
CA ASN A 402 -10.22 30.99 -17.19
C ASN A 402 -11.49 31.76 -17.61
N ASN A 403 -12.68 31.31 -17.17
CA ASN A 403 -13.93 32.04 -17.41
C ASN A 403 -14.02 33.36 -16.64
N LEU A 404 -13.32 33.48 -15.50
CA LEU A 404 -13.32 34.70 -14.69
C LEU A 404 -12.28 35.73 -15.16
N VAL A 405 -11.13 35.28 -15.66
CA VAL A 405 -10.01 36.16 -16.06
C VAL A 405 -10.14 36.65 -17.51
N ALA A 406 -10.90 35.96 -18.36
CA ALA A 406 -11.05 36.34 -19.76
C ALA A 406 -11.89 37.62 -19.95
N CYS A 407 -11.22 38.77 -20.03
CA CYS A 407 -11.79 40.07 -20.44
C CYS A 407 -11.80 40.31 -21.96
N SER A 408 -11.43 39.33 -22.80
CA SER A 408 -11.47 39.41 -24.28
C SER A 408 -12.33 38.25 -24.86
N PRO A 409 -12.71 38.26 -26.15
CA PRO A 409 -13.98 37.75 -26.64
C PRO A 409 -14.21 36.32 -26.13
N ALA A 410 -15.14 36.22 -25.18
CA ALA A 410 -15.31 35.07 -24.32
C ALA A 410 -15.69 33.77 -25.05
N GLU A 411 -15.81 33.76 -26.38
CA GLU A 411 -16.20 32.61 -27.18
C GLU A 411 -15.02 31.71 -27.57
N THR A 412 -13.92 32.25 -28.12
CA THR A 412 -12.75 31.44 -28.54
C THR A 412 -12.07 30.75 -27.35
N TRP A 413 -11.87 31.47 -26.25
CA TRP A 413 -11.26 30.90 -25.04
C TRP A 413 -12.19 29.93 -24.29
N LYS A 414 -13.52 30.13 -24.35
CA LYS A 414 -14.48 29.14 -23.84
C LYS A 414 -14.46 27.87 -24.69
N GLU A 415 -14.28 27.99 -25.99
CA GLU A 415 -14.15 26.84 -26.89
C GLU A 415 -12.86 26.07 -26.63
N ASP A 416 -11.72 26.74 -26.46
CA ASP A 416 -10.45 26.12 -26.10
C ASP A 416 -10.49 25.46 -24.72
N THR A 417 -11.11 26.11 -23.73
CA THR A 417 -11.26 25.54 -22.39
C THR A 417 -12.20 24.32 -22.39
N ARG A 418 -13.32 24.39 -23.14
CA ARG A 418 -14.20 23.23 -23.35
C ARG A 418 -13.51 22.14 -24.16
N TYR A 419 -12.64 22.50 -25.09
CA TYR A 419 -11.83 21.56 -25.87
C TYR A 419 -10.84 20.84 -24.96
N ILE A 420 -10.07 21.57 -24.14
CA ILE A 420 -9.15 20.98 -23.16
C ILE A 420 -9.90 20.08 -22.18
N LEU A 421 -11.05 20.52 -21.66
CA LEU A 421 -11.90 19.69 -20.78
C LEU A 421 -12.44 18.45 -21.52
N ARG A 422 -12.84 18.54 -22.79
CA ARG A 422 -13.33 17.37 -23.55
C ARG A 422 -12.22 16.40 -23.98
N VAL A 423 -11.03 16.91 -24.23
CA VAL A 423 -9.89 16.14 -24.76
C VAL A 423 -9.07 15.52 -23.63
N PHE A 424 -8.82 16.27 -22.56
CA PHE A 424 -7.94 15.85 -21.47
C PHE A 424 -8.67 15.32 -20.23
N ASN A 425 -9.92 15.74 -19.94
CA ASN A 425 -10.69 15.16 -18.83
C ASN A 425 -11.32 13.83 -19.26
N LEU A 426 -10.46 12.82 -19.39
CA LEU A 426 -10.85 11.43 -19.69
C LEU A 426 -11.49 10.72 -18.48
N GLY A 427 -11.73 11.47 -17.39
CA GLY A 427 -12.37 10.99 -16.18
C GLY A 427 -11.40 10.42 -15.15
N PRO A 428 -11.87 10.20 -13.91
CA PRO A 428 -11.04 9.78 -12.78
C PRO A 428 -10.32 8.45 -13.01
N ASN A 429 -10.94 7.53 -13.75
CA ASN A 429 -10.37 6.19 -14.00
C ASN A 429 -9.16 6.24 -14.95
N PHE A 430 -9.06 7.26 -15.80
CA PHE A 430 -7.89 7.45 -16.66
C PHE A 430 -6.67 7.90 -15.83
N TYR A 431 -6.81 8.93 -14.99
CA TYR A 431 -5.72 9.38 -14.11
C TYR A 431 -5.28 8.29 -13.14
N LEU A 432 -6.25 7.50 -12.67
CA LEU A 432 -5.98 6.32 -11.87
C LEU A 432 -5.12 5.29 -12.60
N ALA A 433 -5.40 5.03 -13.88
CA ALA A 433 -4.61 4.13 -14.71
C ALA A 433 -3.19 4.64 -14.91
N VAL A 434 -2.99 5.95 -15.06
CA VAL A 434 -1.65 6.56 -15.13
C VAL A 434 -0.88 6.33 -13.83
N ALA A 435 -1.49 6.63 -12.67
CA ALA A 435 -0.89 6.39 -11.36
C ALA A 435 -0.51 4.91 -11.16
N SER A 436 -1.42 4.02 -11.59
CA SER A 436 -1.25 2.57 -11.50
C SER A 436 -0.09 2.08 -12.37
N PHE A 437 0.06 2.61 -13.58
CA PHE A 437 1.15 2.25 -14.48
C PHE A 437 2.52 2.62 -13.91
N ILE A 438 2.64 3.84 -13.35
CA ILE A 438 3.86 4.29 -12.65
C ILE A 438 4.15 3.37 -11.46
N SER A 439 3.13 3.07 -10.65
CA SER A 439 3.26 2.20 -9.47
C SER A 439 3.73 0.79 -9.84
N ILE A 440 3.22 0.24 -10.96
CA ILE A 440 3.62 -1.06 -11.48
C ILE A 440 5.08 -1.07 -11.94
N ILE A 441 5.55 -0.04 -12.65
CA ILE A 441 6.95 0.03 -13.10
C ILE A 441 7.90 0.07 -11.91
N VAL A 442 7.61 0.91 -10.92
CA VAL A 442 8.43 1.02 -9.70
C VAL A 442 8.44 -0.30 -8.94
N SER A 443 7.28 -0.93 -8.77
CA SER A 443 7.16 -2.22 -8.08
C SER A 443 7.86 -3.35 -8.84
N ALA A 444 7.72 -3.42 -10.17
CA ALA A 444 8.37 -4.44 -10.99
C ALA A 444 9.91 -4.30 -10.93
N THR A 445 10.41 -3.06 -10.98
CA THR A 445 11.84 -2.76 -10.80
C THR A 445 12.32 -3.22 -9.43
N TYR A 446 11.51 -2.97 -8.39
CA TYR A 446 11.78 -3.47 -7.05
C TYR A 446 11.76 -5.00 -6.98
N GLY A 447 10.83 -5.69 -7.65
CA GLY A 447 10.80 -7.15 -7.72
C GLY A 447 12.05 -7.75 -8.39
N ILE A 448 12.54 -7.11 -9.46
CA ILE A 448 13.80 -7.49 -10.13
C ILE A 448 14.98 -7.29 -9.17
N TYR A 449 14.99 -6.16 -8.46
CA TYR A 449 16.01 -5.89 -7.47
C TYR A 449 16.02 -6.95 -6.35
N LEU A 450 14.84 -7.29 -5.81
CA LEU A 450 14.69 -8.35 -4.81
C LEU A 450 15.22 -9.69 -5.31
N LEU A 451 15.01 -10.04 -6.57
CA LEU A 451 15.58 -11.27 -7.14
C LEU A 451 17.10 -11.23 -7.21
N LYS A 452 17.68 -10.10 -7.65
CA LYS A 452 19.13 -9.95 -7.78
C LYS A 452 19.85 -9.97 -6.43
N THR A 453 19.29 -9.33 -5.41
CA THR A 453 19.90 -9.32 -4.07
C THR A 453 19.73 -10.65 -3.35
N ARG A 454 18.70 -11.43 -3.71
CA ARG A 454 18.36 -12.68 -3.03
C ARG A 454 19.34 -13.84 -3.29
N ASP A 455 19.85 -14.03 -4.50
CA ASP A 455 20.70 -15.20 -4.82
C ASP A 455 22.17 -15.02 -4.40
N ILE A 456 22.61 -13.78 -4.12
CA ILE A 456 24.04 -13.50 -3.85
C ILE A 456 24.39 -13.66 -2.36
N LYS A 457 23.41 -13.67 -1.44
CA LYS A 457 23.64 -13.46 0.02
C LYS A 457 22.76 -14.36 0.88
N ARG A 458 23.04 -15.66 0.94
CA ARG A 458 22.34 -16.62 1.81
C ARG A 458 22.55 -16.38 3.31
N ASP A 459 23.26 -15.33 3.71
CA ASP A 459 23.63 -15.09 5.10
C ASP A 459 22.47 -14.51 5.90
N ARG A 460 22.06 -15.22 6.97
CA ARG A 460 20.97 -14.88 7.92
C ARG A 460 21.29 -13.70 8.83
N GLU A 461 22.22 -12.87 8.42
CA GLU A 461 22.76 -11.76 9.18
C GLU A 461 21.77 -10.60 9.19
N GLY A 462 21.80 -9.81 10.25
CA GLY A 462 20.77 -8.81 10.50
C GLY A 462 21.12 -7.98 11.72
N LEU A 463 20.57 -6.78 11.79
CA LEU A 463 20.80 -5.78 12.82
C LEU A 463 20.92 -6.33 14.25
N PHE A 464 21.85 -5.79 15.04
CA PHE A 464 21.76 -5.81 16.51
C PHE A 464 22.08 -4.45 17.11
N ILE A 465 21.53 -4.20 18.30
CA ILE A 465 21.69 -2.96 19.06
C ILE A 465 22.49 -3.27 20.32
N PHE A 466 23.41 -2.40 20.72
CA PHE A 466 24.20 -2.59 21.93
C PHE A 466 24.32 -1.29 22.74
N HIS A 467 24.53 -1.44 24.04
CA HIS A 467 24.86 -0.37 24.97
C HIS A 467 26.21 -0.67 25.62
N ALA A 468 27.24 0.09 25.23
CA ALA A 468 28.61 -0.20 25.62
C ALA A 468 28.81 -0.13 27.14
N GLU A 469 28.27 0.89 27.81
CA GLU A 469 28.46 1.11 29.24
C GLU A 469 27.77 0.03 30.11
N CYS A 470 26.70 -0.58 29.57
CA CYS A 470 25.96 -1.63 30.27
C CYS A 470 26.44 -3.03 29.90
N ASN A 471 27.38 -3.16 28.96
CA ASN A 471 27.78 -4.44 28.40
C ASN A 471 26.57 -5.28 27.96
N ALA A 472 25.61 -4.67 27.27
CA ALA A 472 24.34 -5.33 26.92
C ALA A 472 24.00 -5.15 25.45
N LEU A 473 23.29 -6.13 24.88
CA LEU A 473 22.83 -6.11 23.50
C LEU A 473 21.41 -6.66 23.35
N HIS A 474 20.74 -6.22 22.30
CA HIS A 474 19.43 -6.67 21.87
C HIS A 474 19.48 -7.11 20.41
N VAL A 475 18.85 -8.25 20.13
CA VAL A 475 18.75 -8.83 18.80
C VAL A 475 17.30 -8.68 18.31
N PRO A 476 16.99 -7.68 17.47
CA PRO A 476 15.69 -7.51 16.84
C PRO A 476 15.45 -8.54 15.72
N LEU A 477 14.22 -8.55 15.19
CA LEU A 477 13.89 -9.23 13.94
C LEU A 477 14.65 -8.59 12.76
N SER A 478 15.01 -9.40 11.78
CA SER A 478 15.70 -8.92 10.59
C SER A 478 14.74 -8.19 9.65
N ALA A 479 14.94 -6.87 9.50
CA ALA A 479 14.12 -5.94 8.72
C ALA A 479 13.71 -6.39 7.30
N TRP A 480 14.55 -7.18 6.62
CA TRP A 480 14.28 -7.68 5.27
C TRP A 480 13.90 -9.17 5.23
N ARG A 481 14.06 -9.88 6.35
CA ARG A 481 13.74 -11.31 6.54
C ARG A 481 12.72 -11.57 7.64
N ASP A 482 11.93 -10.58 8.06
CA ASP A 482 10.91 -10.68 9.12
C ASP A 482 9.97 -11.90 9.01
N TYR A 483 9.84 -12.51 7.83
CA TYR A 483 9.08 -13.75 7.61
C TYR A 483 9.86 -15.04 7.89
N TRP A 484 11.18 -15.01 7.79
CA TRP A 484 12.06 -16.18 7.82
C TRP A 484 12.65 -16.43 9.20
N ASP A 485 12.71 -15.39 10.04
CA ASP A 485 13.00 -15.54 11.48
C ASP A 485 11.86 -16.27 12.21
N LEU A 486 10.68 -16.39 11.59
CA LEU A 486 9.51 -17.09 12.12
C LEU A 486 9.44 -18.54 11.64
N SER A 487 8.90 -19.42 12.49
CA SER A 487 8.61 -20.82 12.13
C SER A 487 7.68 -20.94 10.93
N LEU A 488 7.68 -22.13 10.30
CA LEU A 488 6.90 -22.44 9.11
C LEU A 488 5.42 -22.03 9.24
N TYR A 489 4.77 -22.36 10.35
CA TYR A 489 3.35 -22.06 10.59
C TYR A 489 3.10 -20.57 10.82
N ALA A 490 3.90 -19.91 11.64
CA ALA A 490 3.80 -18.47 11.89
C ALA A 490 4.07 -17.67 10.60
N ARG A 491 5.05 -18.11 9.81
CA ARG A 491 5.37 -17.59 8.47
C ARG A 491 4.20 -17.77 7.51
N ALA A 492 3.67 -18.99 7.37
CA ALA A 492 2.56 -19.29 6.45
C ALA A 492 1.29 -18.52 6.82
N PHE A 493 0.94 -18.45 8.10
CA PHE A 493 -0.20 -17.68 8.59
C PHE A 493 -0.01 -16.19 8.31
N ARG A 494 1.19 -15.65 8.53
CA ARG A 494 1.49 -14.25 8.26
C ARG A 494 1.47 -13.93 6.76
N ILE A 495 1.95 -14.82 5.91
CA ILE A 495 1.83 -14.71 4.44
C ILE A 495 0.36 -14.77 4.02
N ALA A 496 -0.45 -15.67 4.59
CA ALA A 496 -1.88 -15.72 4.30
C ALA A 496 -2.58 -14.42 4.73
N LYS A 497 -2.28 -13.92 5.93
CA LYS A 497 -2.73 -12.60 6.40
C LYS A 497 -2.25 -11.48 5.45
N MET A 498 -1.04 -11.58 4.92
CA MET A 498 -0.49 -10.63 3.94
C MET A 498 -1.31 -10.59 2.63
N VAL A 499 -1.69 -11.75 2.12
CA VAL A 499 -2.36 -11.88 0.82
C VAL A 499 -3.85 -11.52 0.91
N PHE A 500 -4.49 -11.82 2.03
CA PHE A 500 -5.94 -11.72 2.18
C PHE A 500 -6.42 -10.60 3.10
N ASN A 501 -5.55 -10.11 4.01
CA ASN A 501 -5.89 -9.23 5.13
C ASN A 501 -4.96 -7.99 5.23
N ALA A 502 -4.45 -7.49 4.10
CA ALA A 502 -3.57 -6.32 4.06
C ALA A 502 -4.31 -4.98 4.19
#